data_AF-A0A7C6WS79-F1
#
_entry.id   AF-A0A7C6WS79-F1
#
_cell.length_a   1.000
_cell.length_b   1.000
_cell.length_c   1.000
_cell.angle_alpha   90.00
_cell.angle_beta   90.00
_cell.angle_gamma   90.00
#
_symmetry.space_group_name_H-M   'P 1'
#
loop_
_entity.id
_entity.type
_entity.pdbx_description
1 polymer ?
#
loop_
_entity_poly.entity_id
_entity_poly.type
_entity_poly.pdbx_seq_one_letter_code
_entity_poly.pdbx_strand_id
1 'polypeptide(L)'
;MAKSMGAFIAALRTAAGMTQRDLADKLNVSDKTVSRWERDINAPDLSLLPIIADLFDVTCDELLRGERVTEQRREEDSRRTQERAQEQWQRLLLLQRNRTNMRTVYTLAMAVLGVVAAMTLNFGFLRARVGFLLALVFFVGALAWQAVVWMQSLSALSGMDTEITQPTRDHAIKLSLKAMGAVLILFAMTLPLVTQTYDPYQGLMLGNWLVSALWYGLLALAVVAAGHQLITHFLHRRGMLQQVWSAQSLTPIRRKQLLVVPVTLVILLTVLIPDIVSSNRSYLEDAKGMGTSFDTLDAFLEYVDDPSGEVHADDFYPEETVELGSDPDNPSKPAAVYTYRIRNINVYTIEWNDKSPDGLPVTVYTHDDMQQIAEQRNFNTRISQFTYLLIIVLGIAAWFIVGWVYRRREQR
;
A
#
# COMPACT_ATOMS: atom_id res chain seq x y z
N MET A 1 50.45 21.53 -35.87
CA MET A 1 49.30 21.84 -36.75
C MET A 1 48.87 20.54 -37.39
N ALA A 2 47.59 20.19 -37.30
CA ALA A 2 47.04 19.08 -38.08
C ALA A 2 47.29 19.38 -39.57
N LYS A 3 47.84 18.42 -40.31
CA LYS A 3 47.98 18.56 -41.76
C LYS A 3 46.62 18.33 -42.39
N SER A 4 46.39 18.88 -43.58
CA SER A 4 45.17 18.58 -44.33
C SER A 4 45.17 17.11 -44.79
N MET A 5 43.99 16.56 -45.10
CA MET A 5 43.85 15.22 -45.67
C MET A 5 44.73 15.05 -46.92
N GLY A 6 44.76 16.06 -47.80
CA GLY A 6 45.62 16.06 -48.98
C GLY A 6 47.10 15.97 -48.65
N ALA A 7 47.58 16.84 -47.74
CA ALA A 7 48.97 16.84 -47.29
C ALA A 7 49.36 15.53 -46.58
N PHE A 8 48.41 14.88 -45.91
CA PHE A 8 48.61 13.59 -45.26
C PHE A 8 48.68 12.44 -46.27
N ILE A 9 47.80 12.40 -47.27
CA ILE A 9 47.87 11.45 -48.39
C ILE A 9 49.21 11.59 -49.12
N ALA A 10 49.67 12.82 -49.39
CA ALA A 10 50.96 13.08 -50.00
C ALA A 10 52.13 12.54 -49.15
N ALA A 11 52.06 12.71 -47.83
CA ALA A 11 53.05 12.21 -46.89
C ALA A 11 53.07 10.67 -46.84
N LEU A 12 51.91 10.01 -46.77
CA LEU A 12 51.77 8.55 -46.79
C LEU A 12 52.29 7.96 -48.10
N ARG A 13 51.90 8.53 -49.25
CA ARG A 13 52.38 8.14 -50.58
C ARG A 13 53.91 8.21 -50.66
N THR A 14 54.48 9.34 -50.22
CA THR A 14 55.94 9.56 -50.28
C THR A 14 56.68 8.62 -49.32
N ALA A 15 56.14 8.37 -48.13
CA ALA A 15 56.69 7.41 -47.17
C ALA A 15 56.67 5.96 -47.70
N ALA A 16 55.67 5.63 -48.54
CA ALA A 16 55.57 4.34 -49.21
C ALA A 16 56.41 4.25 -50.51
N GLY A 17 57.17 5.29 -50.87
CA GLY A 17 58.02 5.31 -52.07
C GLY A 17 57.25 5.35 -53.40
N MET A 18 55.96 5.71 -53.38
CA MET A 18 55.09 5.71 -54.56
C MET A 18 55.11 7.07 -55.28
N THR A 19 55.00 7.09 -56.61
CA THR A 19 54.70 8.31 -57.38
C THR A 19 53.19 8.60 -57.39
N GLN A 20 52.77 9.81 -57.78
CA GLN A 20 51.34 10.14 -57.92
C GLN A 20 50.64 9.22 -58.93
N ARG A 21 51.36 8.75 -59.95
CA ARG A 21 50.88 7.78 -60.94
C ARG A 21 50.67 6.39 -60.31
N ASP A 22 51.62 5.92 -59.50
CA ASP A 22 51.51 4.59 -58.86
C ASP A 22 50.30 4.51 -57.91
N LEU A 23 50.03 5.60 -57.16
CA LEU A 23 48.85 5.69 -56.31
C LEU A 23 47.55 5.75 -57.14
N ALA A 24 47.57 6.50 -58.24
CA ALA A 24 46.44 6.62 -59.14
C ALA A 24 46.07 5.27 -59.81
N ASP A 25 47.09 4.51 -60.24
CA ASP A 25 46.93 3.18 -60.84
C ASP A 25 46.33 2.19 -59.82
N LYS A 26 46.78 2.22 -58.56
CA LYS A 26 46.24 1.38 -57.47
C LYS A 26 44.78 1.70 -57.12
N LEU A 27 44.38 2.96 -57.22
CA LEU A 27 43.04 3.44 -56.88
C LEU A 27 42.10 3.53 -58.10
N ASN A 28 42.57 3.16 -59.29
CA ASN A 28 41.86 3.27 -60.56
C ASN A 28 41.31 4.68 -60.84
N VAL A 29 42.14 5.71 -60.60
CA VAL A 29 41.85 7.12 -60.87
C VAL A 29 42.96 7.76 -61.72
N SER A 30 42.80 9.02 -62.15
CA SER A 30 43.88 9.73 -62.84
C SER A 30 44.93 10.29 -61.87
N ASP A 31 46.19 10.35 -62.30
CA ASP A 31 47.29 11.05 -61.59
C ASP A 31 46.93 12.52 -61.26
N LYS A 32 46.22 13.19 -62.17
CA LYS A 32 45.66 14.54 -61.95
C LYS A 32 44.66 14.57 -60.79
N THR A 33 43.87 13.51 -60.59
CA THR A 33 42.92 13.40 -59.48
C THR A 33 43.67 13.34 -58.16
N VAL A 34 44.68 12.46 -58.06
CA VAL A 34 45.55 12.35 -56.87
C VAL A 34 46.28 13.67 -56.58
N SER A 35 46.83 14.33 -57.61
CA SER A 35 47.48 15.64 -57.48
C SER A 35 46.57 16.75 -56.95
N ARG A 36 45.26 16.71 -57.30
CA ARG A 36 44.29 17.67 -56.78
C ARG A 36 43.89 17.34 -55.33
N TRP A 37 43.83 16.05 -54.95
CA TRP A 37 43.67 15.63 -53.56
C TRP A 37 44.82 16.12 -52.69
N GLU A 38 46.06 15.87 -53.11
CA GLU A 38 47.26 16.25 -52.35
C GLU A 38 47.41 17.75 -52.13
N ARG A 39 46.74 18.58 -52.95
CA ARG A 39 46.71 20.04 -52.86
C ARG A 39 45.42 20.60 -52.28
N ASP A 40 44.57 19.74 -51.72
CA ASP A 40 43.26 20.10 -51.13
C ASP A 40 42.30 20.82 -52.08
N ILE A 41 42.46 20.64 -53.39
CA ILE A 41 41.57 21.24 -54.40
C ILE A 41 40.22 20.50 -54.45
N ASN A 42 40.24 19.20 -54.17
CA ASN A 42 39.09 18.32 -54.03
C ASN A 42 39.46 17.15 -53.11
N ALA A 43 38.47 16.49 -52.52
CA ALA A 43 38.69 15.33 -51.67
C ALA A 43 38.50 14.03 -52.46
N PRO A 44 39.09 12.90 -52.01
CA PRO A 44 38.70 11.58 -52.48
C PRO A 44 37.20 11.35 -52.26
N ASP A 45 36.57 10.58 -53.14
CA ASP A 45 35.20 10.15 -52.91
C ASP A 45 35.10 9.28 -51.64
N LEU A 46 33.94 9.31 -50.98
CA LEU A 46 33.70 8.55 -49.74
C LEU A 46 33.93 7.04 -49.97
N SER A 47 33.65 6.56 -51.18
CA SER A 47 33.89 5.18 -51.61
C SER A 47 35.37 4.79 -51.66
N LEU A 48 36.28 5.76 -51.88
CA LEU A 48 37.71 5.54 -52.01
C LEU A 48 38.45 5.63 -50.67
N LEU A 49 37.87 6.28 -49.65
CA LEU A 49 38.51 6.44 -48.35
C LEU A 49 38.88 5.11 -47.67
N PRO A 50 38.02 4.07 -47.62
CA PRO A 50 38.41 2.78 -47.05
C PRO A 50 39.57 2.12 -47.81
N ILE A 51 39.60 2.27 -49.14
CA ILE A 51 40.65 1.69 -50.00
C ILE A 51 41.99 2.41 -49.76
N ILE A 52 41.97 3.73 -49.64
CA ILE A 52 43.16 4.53 -49.31
C ILE A 52 43.64 4.20 -47.88
N ALA A 53 42.72 4.03 -46.93
CA ALA A 53 43.00 3.69 -45.55
C ALA A 53 43.72 2.33 -45.45
N ASP A 54 43.16 1.30 -46.08
CA ASP A 54 43.73 -0.05 -46.14
C ASP A 54 45.10 -0.06 -46.85
N LEU A 55 45.25 0.72 -47.94
CA LEU A 55 46.50 0.78 -48.71
C LEU A 55 47.69 1.31 -47.89
N PHE A 56 47.44 2.25 -46.98
CA PHE A 56 48.47 2.91 -46.19
C PHE A 56 48.52 2.48 -44.71
N ASP A 57 47.74 1.46 -44.34
CA ASP A 57 47.62 0.95 -42.97
C ASP A 57 47.33 2.09 -41.96
N VAL A 58 46.29 2.86 -42.28
CA VAL A 58 45.74 3.94 -41.43
C VAL A 58 44.22 3.79 -41.39
N THR A 59 43.58 4.37 -40.40
CA THR A 59 42.11 4.41 -40.32
C THR A 59 41.53 5.54 -41.17
N CYS A 60 40.27 5.41 -41.59
CA CYS A 60 39.55 6.52 -42.25
C CYS A 60 39.52 7.79 -41.37
N ASP A 61 39.42 7.65 -40.05
CA ASP A 61 39.45 8.78 -39.11
C ASP A 61 40.82 9.51 -39.16
N GLU A 62 41.92 8.78 -39.25
CA GLU A 62 43.27 9.36 -39.43
C GLU A 62 43.44 10.08 -40.76
N LEU A 63 42.90 9.52 -41.86
CA LEU A 63 42.86 10.20 -43.16
C LEU A 63 42.07 11.51 -43.08
N LEU A 64 40.88 11.46 -42.49
CA LEU A 64 40.00 12.63 -42.36
C LEU A 64 40.60 13.73 -41.47
N ARG A 65 41.36 13.35 -40.44
CA ARG A 65 42.08 14.27 -39.56
C ARG A 65 43.40 14.78 -40.14
N GLY A 66 43.93 14.10 -41.15
CA GLY A 66 45.21 14.41 -41.80
C GLY A 66 46.43 14.18 -40.90
N GLU A 67 46.31 13.33 -39.90
CA GLU A 67 47.41 12.93 -39.02
C GLU A 67 47.17 11.54 -38.44
N ARG A 68 48.25 10.79 -38.13
CA ARG A 68 48.12 9.54 -37.38
C ARG A 68 47.64 9.86 -35.96
N VAL A 69 46.70 9.06 -35.46
CA VAL A 69 46.19 9.17 -34.10
C VAL A 69 47.15 8.42 -33.20
N THR A 70 47.72 9.12 -32.22
CA THR A 70 48.59 8.46 -31.22
C THR A 70 47.77 7.54 -30.34
N GLU A 71 48.39 6.46 -29.84
CA GLU A 71 47.71 5.50 -28.95
C GLU A 71 47.11 6.21 -27.72
N GLN A 72 47.84 7.17 -27.14
CA GLN A 72 47.34 8.01 -26.04
C GLN A 72 46.04 8.76 -26.40
N ARG A 73 45.94 9.27 -27.62
CA ARG A 73 44.74 10.00 -28.08
C ARG A 73 43.59 9.04 -28.39
N ARG A 74 43.90 7.84 -28.89
CA ARG A 74 42.93 6.77 -29.13
C ARG A 74 42.33 6.26 -27.82
N GLU A 75 43.17 6.05 -26.81
CA GLU A 75 42.76 5.73 -25.44
C GLU A 75 41.90 6.85 -24.83
N GLU A 76 42.31 8.11 -25.02
CA GLU A 76 41.56 9.27 -24.52
C GLU A 76 40.18 9.40 -25.19
N ASP A 77 40.09 9.28 -26.52
CA ASP A 77 38.82 9.34 -27.25
C ASP A 77 37.91 8.15 -26.90
N SER A 78 38.48 6.95 -26.67
CA SER A 78 37.75 5.78 -26.19
C SER A 78 37.18 5.99 -24.80
N ARG A 79 38.00 6.53 -23.87
CA ARG A 79 37.59 6.87 -22.51
C ARG A 79 36.48 7.93 -22.53
N ARG A 80 36.63 9.01 -23.30
CA ARG A 80 35.60 10.05 -23.47
C ARG A 80 34.30 9.50 -24.03
N THR A 81 34.37 8.57 -24.98
CA THR A 81 33.19 7.92 -25.55
C THR A 81 32.48 7.06 -24.50
N GLN A 82 33.24 6.32 -23.69
CA GLN A 82 32.70 5.50 -22.61
C GLN A 82 32.09 6.36 -21.48
N GLU A 83 32.75 7.45 -21.09
CA GLU A 83 32.24 8.44 -20.13
C GLU A 83 30.91 9.04 -20.62
N ARG A 84 30.84 9.47 -21.89
CA ARG A 84 29.59 9.99 -22.49
C ARG A 84 28.48 8.94 -22.51
N ALA A 85 28.79 7.70 -22.84
CA ALA A 85 27.81 6.61 -22.80
C ALA A 85 27.31 6.39 -21.36
N GLN A 86 28.18 6.40 -20.37
CA GLN A 86 27.82 6.30 -18.95
C GLN A 86 26.96 7.48 -18.48
N GLU A 87 27.28 8.71 -18.86
CA GLU A 87 26.46 9.89 -18.55
C GLU A 87 25.07 9.79 -19.17
N GLN A 88 24.97 9.37 -20.43
CA GLN A 88 23.70 9.15 -21.12
C GLN A 88 22.86 8.10 -20.40
N TRP A 89 23.48 7.01 -19.96
CA TRP A 89 22.84 5.98 -19.14
C TRP A 89 22.30 6.52 -17.83
N GLN A 90 23.11 7.28 -17.09
CA GLN A 90 22.68 7.89 -15.84
C GLN A 90 21.47 8.81 -16.03
N ARG A 91 21.46 9.61 -17.11
CA ARG A 91 20.32 10.47 -17.45
C ARG A 91 19.06 9.66 -17.73
N LEU A 92 19.14 8.57 -18.48
CA LEU A 92 17.99 7.70 -18.76
C LEU A 92 17.43 7.06 -17.49
N LEU A 93 18.30 6.57 -16.60
CA LEU A 93 17.88 5.99 -15.32
C LEU A 93 17.22 7.04 -14.41
N LEU A 94 17.77 8.26 -14.36
CA LEU A 94 17.18 9.38 -13.62
C LEU A 94 15.81 9.76 -14.16
N LEU A 95 15.67 9.87 -15.49
CA LEU A 95 14.37 10.16 -16.13
C LEU A 95 13.35 9.09 -15.80
N GLN A 96 13.73 7.81 -15.86
CA GLN A 96 12.81 6.73 -15.52
C GLN A 96 12.44 6.75 -14.04
N ARG A 97 13.40 7.02 -13.15
CA ARG A 97 13.14 7.17 -11.72
C ARG A 97 12.19 8.33 -11.44
N ASN A 98 12.37 9.46 -12.11
CA ASN A 98 11.48 10.60 -11.94
C ASN A 98 10.07 10.29 -12.48
N ARG A 99 9.99 9.61 -13.63
CA ARG A 99 8.71 9.18 -14.22
C ARG A 99 7.93 8.25 -13.31
N THR A 100 8.58 7.27 -12.69
CA THR A 100 7.94 6.39 -11.71
C THR A 100 7.50 7.17 -10.48
N ASN A 101 8.36 8.02 -9.90
CA ASN A 101 8.01 8.87 -8.76
C ASN A 101 6.76 9.72 -9.04
N MET A 102 6.77 10.51 -10.12
CA MET A 102 5.64 11.38 -10.47
C MET A 102 4.34 10.60 -10.67
N ARG A 103 4.41 9.46 -11.35
CA ARG A 103 3.22 8.60 -11.55
C ARG A 103 2.68 8.03 -10.25
N THR A 104 3.54 7.66 -9.30
CA THR A 104 3.10 7.22 -7.96
C THR A 104 2.48 8.36 -7.13
N VAL A 105 2.92 9.61 -7.34
CA VAL A 105 2.29 10.78 -6.71
C VAL A 105 0.86 10.95 -7.22
N TYR A 106 0.60 10.76 -8.52
CA TYR A 106 -0.76 10.79 -9.05
C TYR A 106 -1.67 9.72 -8.45
N THR A 107 -1.14 8.51 -8.21
CA THR A 107 -1.86 7.46 -7.47
C THR A 107 -2.30 7.94 -6.08
N LEU A 108 -1.38 8.53 -5.31
CA LEU A 108 -1.67 8.98 -3.96
C LEU A 108 -2.66 10.15 -3.98
N ALA A 109 -2.52 11.08 -4.93
CA ALA A 109 -3.46 12.18 -5.12
C ALA A 109 -4.88 11.67 -5.42
N MET A 110 -5.03 10.66 -6.28
CA MET A 110 -6.32 10.03 -6.57
C MET A 110 -6.95 9.39 -5.32
N ALA A 111 -6.16 8.69 -4.50
CA ALA A 111 -6.65 8.11 -3.25
C ALA A 111 -7.06 9.18 -2.22
N VAL A 112 -6.29 10.27 -2.10
CA VAL A 112 -6.63 11.41 -1.24
C VAL A 112 -7.92 12.08 -1.71
N LEU A 113 -8.11 12.25 -3.02
CA LEU A 113 -9.37 12.75 -3.60
C LEU A 113 -10.56 11.85 -3.22
N GLY A 114 -10.38 10.53 -3.22
CA GLY A 114 -11.39 9.58 -2.73
C GLY A 114 -11.78 9.83 -1.27
N VAL A 115 -10.79 10.02 -0.38
CA VAL A 115 -11.03 10.35 1.03
C VAL A 115 -11.78 11.68 1.16
N VAL A 116 -11.34 12.73 0.45
CA VAL A 116 -12.02 14.04 0.47
C VAL A 116 -13.48 13.90 0.02
N ALA A 117 -13.73 13.17 -1.08
CA ALA A 117 -15.09 12.93 -1.58
C ALA A 117 -15.96 12.20 -0.54
N ALA A 118 -15.42 11.17 0.13
CA ALA A 118 -16.12 10.50 1.22
C ALA A 118 -16.45 11.45 2.37
N MET A 119 -15.49 12.27 2.79
CA MET A 119 -15.67 13.20 3.90
C MET A 119 -16.67 14.32 3.57
N THR A 120 -16.65 14.86 2.36
CA THR A 120 -17.62 15.87 1.91
C THR A 120 -19.04 15.31 1.93
N LEU A 121 -19.26 14.09 1.45
CA LEU A 121 -20.58 13.45 1.48
C LEU A 121 -21.03 13.07 2.89
N ASN A 122 -20.09 12.63 3.74
CA ASN A 122 -20.36 12.30 5.13
C ASN A 122 -20.76 13.53 5.95
N PHE A 123 -19.91 14.57 5.97
CA PHE A 123 -20.12 15.74 6.83
C PHE A 123 -21.03 16.80 6.20
N GLY A 124 -21.00 16.96 4.88
CA GLY A 124 -21.79 17.98 4.18
C GLY A 124 -23.23 17.55 3.92
N PHE A 125 -23.46 16.25 3.67
CA PHE A 125 -24.77 15.75 3.25
C PHE A 125 -25.33 14.66 4.15
N LEU A 126 -24.62 14.24 5.20
CA LEU A 126 -25.00 13.13 6.09
C LEU A 126 -25.22 11.81 5.32
N ARG A 127 -24.54 11.63 4.19
CA ARG A 127 -24.64 10.44 3.31
C ARG A 127 -23.37 9.60 3.36
N ALA A 128 -23.08 8.98 4.50
CA ALA A 128 -21.83 8.23 4.71
C ALA A 128 -21.63 7.08 3.71
N ARG A 129 -22.66 6.24 3.50
CA ARG A 129 -22.57 5.07 2.60
C ARG A 129 -22.37 5.46 1.14
N VAL A 130 -23.05 6.51 0.68
CA VAL A 130 -22.86 7.06 -0.68
C VAL A 130 -21.45 7.64 -0.83
N GLY A 131 -20.97 8.35 0.20
CA GLY A 131 -19.59 8.83 0.29
C GLY A 131 -18.55 7.72 0.14
N PHE A 132 -18.75 6.61 0.86
CA PHE A 132 -17.87 5.44 0.74
C PHE A 132 -17.90 4.82 -0.66
N LEU A 133 -19.07 4.61 -1.24
CA LEU A 133 -19.20 4.01 -2.58
C LEU A 133 -18.53 4.87 -3.65
N LEU A 134 -18.65 6.20 -3.55
CA LEU A 134 -17.95 7.12 -4.45
C LEU A 134 -16.43 7.01 -4.27
N ALA A 135 -15.95 7.00 -3.02
CA ALA A 135 -14.52 6.87 -2.72
C ALA A 135 -13.93 5.53 -3.20
N LEU A 136 -14.73 4.45 -3.18
CA LEU A 136 -14.32 3.14 -3.69
C LEU A 136 -13.87 3.20 -5.15
N VAL A 137 -14.54 4.00 -5.99
CA VAL A 137 -14.15 4.20 -7.40
C VAL A 137 -12.74 4.79 -7.51
N PHE A 138 -12.41 5.77 -6.66
CA PHE A 138 -11.08 6.37 -6.63
C PHE A 138 -10.00 5.40 -6.13
N PHE A 139 -10.30 4.59 -5.10
CA PHE A 139 -9.34 3.61 -4.58
C PHE A 139 -9.06 2.48 -5.59
N VAL A 140 -10.10 1.95 -6.24
CA VAL A 140 -9.96 0.94 -7.30
C VAL A 140 -9.18 1.52 -8.48
N GLY A 141 -9.51 2.74 -8.91
CA GLY A 141 -8.77 3.46 -9.95
C GLY A 141 -7.30 3.66 -9.60
N ALA A 142 -7.00 4.06 -8.36
CA ALA A 142 -5.64 4.26 -7.88
C ALA A 142 -4.84 2.94 -7.88
N LEU A 143 -5.43 1.85 -7.37
CA LEU A 143 -4.78 0.53 -7.38
C LEU A 143 -4.53 0.02 -8.80
N ALA A 144 -5.50 0.16 -9.70
CA ALA A 144 -5.35 -0.23 -11.11
C ALA A 144 -4.25 0.58 -11.80
N TRP A 145 -4.23 1.90 -11.61
CA TRP A 145 -3.18 2.77 -12.13
C TRP A 145 -1.81 2.38 -11.58
N GLN A 146 -1.70 2.11 -10.28
CA GLN A 146 -0.46 1.72 -9.64
C GLN A 146 0.07 0.38 -10.14
N ALA A 147 -0.83 -0.58 -10.43
CA ALA A 147 -0.46 -1.85 -11.05
C ALA A 147 0.10 -1.65 -12.47
N VAL A 148 -0.50 -0.76 -13.27
CA VAL A 148 0.03 -0.38 -14.59
C VAL A 148 1.41 0.27 -14.48
N VAL A 149 1.61 1.18 -13.53
CA VAL A 149 2.91 1.83 -13.29
C VAL A 149 3.97 0.80 -12.91
N TRP A 150 3.63 -0.16 -12.05
CA TRP A 150 4.52 -1.25 -11.68
C TRP A 150 4.90 -2.10 -12.90
N MET A 151 3.93 -2.51 -13.71
CA MET A 151 4.17 -3.31 -14.92
C MET A 151 5.05 -2.56 -15.93
N GLN A 152 4.76 -1.28 -16.17
CA GLN A 152 5.57 -0.43 -17.06
C GLN A 152 6.98 -0.19 -16.51
N SER A 153 7.14 -0.12 -15.18
CA SER A 153 8.46 0.01 -14.56
C SER A 153 9.31 -1.23 -14.77
N LEU A 154 8.71 -2.42 -14.74
CA LEU A 154 9.40 -3.68 -14.97
C LEU A 154 9.78 -3.83 -16.44
N SER A 155 8.87 -3.51 -17.36
CA SER A 155 9.10 -3.63 -18.81
C SER A 155 10.06 -2.57 -19.35
N ALA A 156 10.04 -1.33 -18.83
CA ALA A 156 10.93 -0.26 -19.29
C ALA A 156 12.41 -0.60 -19.08
N LEU A 157 12.72 -1.52 -18.17
CA LEU A 157 14.07 -1.95 -17.88
C LEU A 157 14.42 -3.32 -18.46
N SER A 158 13.50 -3.99 -19.16
CA SER A 158 13.74 -5.34 -19.71
C SER A 158 14.69 -5.29 -20.90
N GLY A 159 15.71 -6.17 -20.92
CA GLY A 159 16.71 -6.25 -22.00
C GLY A 159 17.99 -5.44 -21.78
N MET A 160 18.14 -4.79 -20.62
CA MET A 160 19.35 -4.02 -20.27
C MET A 160 20.17 -4.74 -19.18
N ASP A 161 21.46 -4.39 -19.08
CA ASP A 161 22.37 -4.96 -18.10
C ASP A 161 21.78 -4.89 -16.69
N THR A 162 21.67 -6.07 -16.08
CA THR A 162 20.95 -6.23 -14.81
C THR A 162 21.66 -5.55 -13.66
N GLU A 163 22.99 -5.50 -13.68
CA GLU A 163 23.79 -4.89 -12.61
C GLU A 163 23.59 -3.36 -12.53
N ILE A 164 23.53 -2.70 -13.69
CA ILE A 164 23.33 -1.25 -13.79
C ILE A 164 21.88 -0.87 -13.45
N THR A 165 20.91 -1.68 -13.87
CA THR A 165 19.47 -1.35 -13.75
C THR A 165 18.82 -1.82 -12.44
N GLN A 166 19.43 -2.77 -11.73
CA GLN A 166 18.98 -3.32 -10.45
C GLN A 166 18.54 -2.25 -9.43
N PRO A 167 19.34 -1.21 -9.10
CA PRO A 167 18.95 -0.23 -8.07
C PRO A 167 17.70 0.57 -8.45
N THR A 168 17.51 0.87 -9.73
CA THR A 168 16.33 1.59 -10.23
C THR A 168 15.09 0.70 -10.20
N ARG A 169 15.21 -0.59 -10.56
CA ARG A 169 14.13 -1.59 -10.42
C ARG A 169 13.71 -1.73 -8.97
N ASP A 170 14.68 -1.89 -8.07
CA ASP A 170 14.47 -1.99 -6.63
C ASP A 170 13.73 -0.78 -6.06
N HIS A 171 14.14 0.43 -6.44
CA HIS A 171 13.48 1.67 -6.04
C HIS A 171 12.03 1.70 -6.51
N ALA A 172 11.78 1.38 -7.79
CA ALA A 172 10.43 1.43 -8.34
C ALA A 172 9.48 0.37 -7.75
N ILE A 173 9.97 -0.84 -7.47
CA ILE A 173 9.21 -1.90 -6.79
C ILE A 173 8.87 -1.46 -5.36
N LYS A 174 9.87 -1.01 -4.59
CA LYS A 174 9.68 -0.57 -3.19
C LYS A 174 8.72 0.61 -3.11
N LEU A 175 8.84 1.57 -4.03
CA LEU A 175 7.95 2.73 -4.08
C LEU A 175 6.51 2.34 -4.43
N SER A 176 6.33 1.45 -5.42
CA SER A 176 5.01 0.98 -5.83
C SER A 176 4.30 0.23 -4.71
N LEU A 177 5.01 -0.66 -4.00
CA LEU A 177 4.48 -1.37 -2.84
C LEU A 177 4.06 -0.42 -1.71
N LYS A 178 4.89 0.59 -1.41
CA LYS A 178 4.55 1.63 -0.42
C LYS A 178 3.31 2.42 -0.83
N ALA A 179 3.18 2.78 -2.11
CA ALA A 179 2.02 3.48 -2.63
C ALA A 179 0.75 2.63 -2.52
N MET A 180 0.77 1.36 -2.94
CA MET A 180 -0.37 0.43 -2.79
C MET A 180 -0.76 0.28 -1.31
N GLY A 181 0.21 0.12 -0.42
CA GLY A 181 -0.02 0.05 1.02
C GLY A 181 -0.68 1.33 1.56
N ALA A 182 -0.21 2.51 1.15
CA ALA A 182 -0.82 3.78 1.53
C ALA A 182 -2.28 3.90 1.04
N VAL A 183 -2.57 3.46 -0.20
CA VAL A 183 -3.94 3.42 -0.73
C VAL A 183 -4.84 2.51 0.10
N LEU A 184 -4.36 1.33 0.47
CA LEU A 184 -5.11 0.38 1.31
C LEU A 184 -5.37 0.93 2.72
N ILE A 185 -4.41 1.65 3.31
CA ILE A 185 -4.59 2.31 4.60
C ILE A 185 -5.67 3.40 4.49
N LEU A 186 -5.59 4.27 3.48
CA LEU A 186 -6.60 5.31 3.26
C LEU A 186 -7.99 4.71 2.99
N PHE A 187 -8.07 3.62 2.23
CA PHE A 187 -9.30 2.86 2.04
C PHE A 187 -9.85 2.34 3.38
N ALA A 188 -9.01 1.73 4.21
CA ALA A 188 -9.43 1.22 5.50
C ALA A 188 -9.95 2.33 6.43
N MET A 189 -9.32 3.51 6.41
CA MET A 189 -9.80 4.69 7.14
C MET A 189 -11.22 5.16 6.74
N THR A 190 -11.73 4.71 5.59
CA THR A 190 -13.10 4.99 5.13
C THR A 190 -14.11 3.89 5.46
N LEU A 191 -13.68 2.69 5.89
CA LEU A 191 -14.58 1.60 6.27
C LEU A 191 -15.57 1.93 7.40
N PRO A 192 -15.22 2.75 8.43
CA PRO A 192 -16.18 3.15 9.45
C PRO A 192 -17.46 3.80 8.91
N LEU A 193 -17.40 4.43 7.72
CA LEU A 193 -18.57 5.07 7.10
C LEU A 193 -19.66 4.05 6.73
N VAL A 194 -19.29 2.78 6.54
CA VAL A 194 -20.23 1.69 6.23
C VAL A 194 -20.48 0.80 7.43
N THR A 195 -19.45 0.55 8.26
CA THR A 195 -19.57 -0.40 9.38
C THR A 195 -20.23 0.19 10.63
N GLN A 196 -20.15 1.50 10.84
CA GLN A 196 -20.67 2.16 12.04
C GLN A 196 -21.92 3.02 11.80
N THR A 197 -22.42 3.08 10.57
CA THR A 197 -23.67 3.79 10.25
C THR A 197 -24.82 2.79 10.14
N TYR A 198 -25.77 2.87 11.06
CA TYR A 198 -26.95 2.01 11.07
C TYR A 198 -27.98 2.46 10.02
N ASP A 199 -28.20 3.77 9.91
CA ASP A 199 -29.15 4.38 8.98
C ASP A 199 -28.45 4.91 7.70
N PRO A 200 -28.96 4.60 6.48
CA PRO A 200 -28.48 5.16 5.22
C PRO A 200 -28.46 6.70 5.11
N TYR A 201 -29.25 7.40 5.94
CA TYR A 201 -29.43 8.85 5.92
C TYR A 201 -28.65 9.57 7.04
N GLN A 202 -27.83 8.85 7.80
CA GLN A 202 -27.01 9.42 8.86
C GLN A 202 -25.52 9.45 8.48
N GLY A 203 -24.89 10.59 8.78
CA GLY A 203 -23.43 10.76 8.70
C GLY A 203 -22.76 10.27 9.99
N LEU A 204 -21.51 9.82 9.87
CA LEU A 204 -20.68 9.52 11.04
C LEU A 204 -20.12 10.84 11.59
N MET A 205 -20.33 11.11 12.87
CA MET A 205 -19.78 12.31 13.53
C MET A 205 -18.25 12.33 13.44
N LEU A 206 -17.67 13.53 13.33
CA LEU A 206 -16.22 13.70 13.11
C LEU A 206 -15.38 12.99 14.19
N GLY A 207 -15.77 13.11 15.46
CA GLY A 207 -15.06 12.46 16.57
C GLY A 207 -15.07 10.92 16.46
N ASN A 208 -16.23 10.33 16.17
CA ASN A 208 -16.38 8.88 16.01
C ASN A 208 -15.63 8.37 14.78
N TRP A 209 -15.68 9.13 13.68
CA TRP A 209 -14.90 8.81 12.49
C TRP A 209 -13.40 8.85 12.77
N LEU A 210 -12.88 9.89 13.42
CA LEU A 210 -11.44 10.08 13.62
C LEU A 210 -10.84 8.91 14.42
N VAL A 211 -11.50 8.52 15.51
CA VAL A 211 -11.06 7.39 16.35
C VAL A 211 -11.09 6.09 15.54
N SER A 212 -12.19 5.83 14.84
CA SER A 212 -12.37 4.59 14.08
C SER A 212 -11.43 4.54 12.88
N ALA A 213 -11.24 5.64 12.16
CA ALA A 213 -10.32 5.74 11.05
C ALA A 213 -8.88 5.39 11.48
N LEU A 214 -8.44 5.87 12.64
CA LEU A 214 -7.14 5.49 13.20
C LEU A 214 -7.05 3.98 13.46
N TRP A 215 -8.08 3.36 14.01
CA TRP A 215 -8.11 1.91 14.25
C TRP A 215 -8.04 1.10 12.97
N TYR A 216 -8.93 1.38 12.02
CA TYR A 216 -8.94 0.66 10.74
C TYR A 216 -7.66 0.92 9.94
N GLY A 217 -7.10 2.13 10.00
CA GLY A 217 -5.82 2.47 9.39
C GLY A 217 -4.63 1.73 10.01
N LEU A 218 -4.57 1.62 11.34
CA LEU A 218 -3.54 0.84 12.04
C LEU A 218 -3.66 -0.65 11.76
N LEU A 219 -4.89 -1.18 11.74
CA LEU A 219 -5.14 -2.57 11.37
C LEU A 219 -4.68 -2.84 9.94
N ALA A 220 -5.03 -1.97 8.98
CA ALA A 220 -4.60 -2.10 7.60
C ALA A 220 -3.07 -1.99 7.46
N LEU A 221 -2.42 -1.10 8.19
CA LEU A 221 -0.96 -1.01 8.24
C LEU A 221 -0.34 -2.33 8.73
N ALA A 222 -0.90 -2.92 9.79
CA ALA A 222 -0.45 -4.21 10.32
C ALA A 222 -0.65 -5.35 9.31
N VAL A 223 -1.81 -5.40 8.65
CA VAL A 223 -2.12 -6.40 7.60
C VAL A 223 -1.19 -6.25 6.39
N VAL A 224 -0.95 -5.02 5.91
CA VAL A 224 -0.03 -4.76 4.79
C VAL A 224 1.39 -5.16 5.17
N ALA A 225 1.84 -4.84 6.39
CA ALA A 225 3.15 -5.24 6.88
C ALA A 225 3.28 -6.77 6.97
N ALA A 226 2.30 -7.45 7.57
CA ALA A 226 2.26 -8.91 7.67
C ALA A 226 2.20 -9.59 6.29
N GLY A 227 1.39 -9.07 5.38
CA GLY A 227 1.27 -9.56 4.00
C GLY A 227 2.59 -9.42 3.23
N HIS A 228 3.24 -8.26 3.32
CA HIS A 228 4.57 -8.05 2.73
C HIS A 228 5.59 -9.08 3.27
N GLN A 229 5.56 -9.36 4.57
CA GLN A 229 6.43 -10.37 5.18
C GLN A 229 6.13 -11.78 4.71
N LEU A 230 4.86 -12.17 4.65
CA LEU A 230 4.45 -13.50 4.24
C LEU A 230 4.80 -13.75 2.78
N ILE A 231 4.54 -12.78 1.90
CA ILE A 231 4.90 -12.83 0.47
C ILE A 231 6.42 -12.96 0.31
N THR A 232 7.19 -12.13 0.99
CA THR A 232 8.66 -12.19 0.88
C THR A 232 9.24 -13.49 1.46
N HIS A 233 8.69 -13.98 2.58
CA HIS A 233 9.06 -15.28 3.14
C HIS A 233 8.74 -16.44 2.18
N PHE A 234 7.54 -16.43 1.59
CA PHE A 234 7.09 -17.45 0.64
C PHE A 234 7.92 -17.46 -0.65
N LEU A 235 8.13 -16.29 -1.26
CA LEU A 235 8.95 -16.13 -2.47
C LEU A 235 10.41 -16.52 -2.22
N HIS A 236 10.92 -16.31 -1.00
CA HIS A 236 12.26 -16.77 -0.63
C HIS A 236 12.32 -18.30 -0.47
N ARG A 237 11.36 -18.91 0.24
CA ARG A 237 11.30 -20.36 0.47
C ARG A 237 11.21 -21.14 -0.84
N ARG A 238 10.60 -20.56 -1.88
CA ARG A 238 10.53 -21.13 -3.23
C ARG A 238 11.72 -20.77 -4.14
N GLY A 239 12.75 -20.07 -3.64
CA GLY A 239 13.93 -19.70 -4.43
C GLY A 239 13.70 -18.60 -5.48
N MET A 240 12.48 -18.08 -5.61
CA MET A 240 12.10 -17.11 -6.66
C MET A 240 12.79 -15.75 -6.50
N LEU A 241 13.16 -15.36 -5.26
CA LEU A 241 13.86 -14.10 -5.01
C LEU A 241 15.35 -14.13 -5.39
N GLN A 242 15.99 -15.30 -5.50
CA GLN A 242 17.40 -15.39 -5.89
C GLN A 242 17.64 -14.99 -7.36
N GLN A 243 16.62 -15.12 -8.21
CA GLN A 243 16.67 -14.68 -9.61
C GLN A 243 16.50 -13.17 -9.79
N VAL A 244 15.95 -12.46 -8.80
CA VAL A 244 15.56 -11.04 -8.92
C VAL A 244 16.40 -10.14 -7.99
N TRP A 245 16.93 -10.66 -6.89
CA TRP A 245 17.66 -9.92 -5.86
C TRP A 245 19.00 -10.60 -5.54
N SER A 246 20.08 -9.83 -5.42
CA SER A 246 21.41 -10.35 -5.09
C SER A 246 21.49 -10.86 -3.63
N ALA A 247 22.31 -11.88 -3.37
CA ALA A 247 22.46 -12.52 -2.06
C ALA A 247 22.80 -11.54 -0.91
N GLN A 248 23.55 -10.46 -1.21
CA GLN A 248 23.90 -9.41 -0.25
C GLN A 248 22.70 -8.56 0.22
N SER A 249 21.64 -8.44 -0.59
CA SER A 249 20.45 -7.64 -0.24
C SER A 249 19.47 -8.39 0.68
N LEU A 250 19.58 -9.72 0.79
CA LEU A 250 18.62 -10.60 1.47
C LEU A 250 18.87 -10.76 2.98
N THR A 251 20.12 -10.66 3.45
CA THR A 251 20.49 -10.80 4.87
C THR A 251 19.90 -9.73 5.80
N PRO A 252 19.91 -8.41 5.48
CA PRO A 252 19.27 -7.41 6.33
C PRO A 252 17.74 -7.50 6.33
N ILE A 253 17.13 -8.00 5.24
CA ILE A 253 15.67 -8.23 5.14
C ILE A 253 15.26 -9.31 6.15
N ARG A 254 16.01 -10.42 6.20
CA ARG A 254 15.76 -11.54 7.12
C ARG A 254 15.81 -11.12 8.59
N ARG A 255 16.79 -10.28 8.96
CA ARG A 255 16.93 -9.74 10.34
C ARG A 255 15.81 -8.78 10.72
N LYS A 256 15.38 -7.91 9.80
CA LYS A 256 14.23 -7.01 10.04
C LYS A 256 12.91 -7.78 10.18
N GLN A 257 12.73 -8.87 9.43
CA GLN A 257 11.51 -9.70 9.51
C GLN A 257 11.34 -10.38 10.89
N LEU A 258 12.42 -10.92 11.47
CA LEU A 258 12.39 -11.56 12.79
C LEU A 258 11.89 -10.65 13.93
N LEU A 259 12.13 -9.34 13.83
CA LEU A 259 11.67 -8.36 14.82
C LEU A 259 10.28 -7.79 14.52
N VAL A 260 9.92 -7.67 13.24
CA VAL A 260 8.67 -7.02 12.84
C VAL A 260 7.48 -7.98 12.92
N VAL A 261 7.66 -9.28 12.63
CA VAL A 261 6.59 -10.32 12.73
C VAL A 261 5.90 -10.34 14.11
N PRO A 262 6.61 -10.47 15.25
CA PRO A 262 5.95 -10.52 16.55
C PRO A 262 5.26 -9.19 16.88
N VAL A 263 5.81 -8.05 16.47
CA VAL A 263 5.20 -6.73 16.69
C VAL A 263 3.91 -6.56 15.88
N THR A 264 3.92 -6.94 14.60
CA THR A 264 2.70 -6.92 13.77
C THR A 264 1.64 -7.89 14.29
N LEU A 265 2.05 -9.07 14.77
CA LEU A 265 1.14 -10.05 15.35
C LEU A 265 0.52 -9.54 16.65
N VAL A 266 1.32 -8.94 17.54
CA VAL A 266 0.82 -8.32 18.78
C VAL A 266 -0.16 -7.20 18.45
N ILE A 267 0.16 -6.29 17.53
CA ILE A 267 -0.76 -5.22 17.11
C ILE A 267 -2.07 -5.81 16.57
N LEU A 268 -1.98 -6.79 15.67
CA LEU A 268 -3.14 -7.41 15.04
C LEU A 268 -4.01 -8.15 16.06
N LEU A 269 -3.41 -8.88 17.02
CA LEU A 269 -4.12 -9.53 18.12
C LEU A 269 -4.74 -8.51 19.10
N THR A 270 -4.04 -7.42 19.44
CA THR A 270 -4.58 -6.37 20.32
C THR A 270 -5.74 -5.60 19.69
N VAL A 271 -5.81 -5.54 18.35
CA VAL A 271 -6.89 -4.83 17.64
C VAL A 271 -8.07 -5.76 17.32
N LEU A 272 -7.82 -7.00 16.89
CA LEU A 272 -8.89 -7.94 16.50
C LEU A 272 -9.61 -8.58 17.68
N ILE A 273 -8.91 -8.96 18.75
CA ILE A 273 -9.52 -9.70 19.86
C ILE A 273 -10.65 -8.89 20.52
N PRO A 274 -10.48 -7.58 20.82
CA PRO A 274 -11.54 -6.81 21.48
C PRO A 274 -12.74 -6.52 20.57
N ASP A 275 -12.51 -6.31 19.26
CA ASP A 275 -13.60 -6.09 18.29
C ASP A 275 -14.45 -7.35 18.12
N ILE A 276 -13.81 -8.51 18.06
CA ILE A 276 -14.48 -9.83 18.05
C ILE A 276 -15.24 -10.07 19.37
N VAL A 277 -14.62 -9.78 20.53
CA VAL A 277 -15.24 -10.00 21.84
C VAL A 277 -16.42 -9.05 22.07
N SER A 278 -16.30 -7.78 21.66
CA SER A 278 -17.35 -6.78 21.84
C SER A 278 -18.51 -6.92 20.87
N SER A 279 -18.27 -7.36 19.63
CA SER A 279 -19.33 -7.60 18.64
C SER A 279 -20.18 -8.83 18.94
N ASN A 280 -19.63 -9.82 19.66
CA ASN A 280 -20.36 -11.03 20.06
C ASN A 280 -21.12 -10.90 21.39
N ARG A 281 -20.94 -9.80 22.14
CA ARG A 281 -21.60 -9.61 23.44
C ARG A 281 -22.92 -8.85 23.27
N SER A 282 -24.03 -9.48 23.67
CA SER A 282 -25.36 -8.87 23.59
C SER A 282 -25.52 -7.76 24.64
N TYR A 283 -26.36 -6.76 24.36
CA TYR A 283 -26.67 -5.69 25.32
C TYR A 283 -27.29 -6.24 26.61
N LEU A 284 -28.08 -7.31 26.52
CA LEU A 284 -28.67 -8.02 27.66
C LEU A 284 -27.61 -8.65 28.58
N GLU A 285 -26.51 -9.18 28.04
CA GLU A 285 -25.44 -9.72 28.88
C GLU A 285 -24.69 -8.65 29.67
N ASP A 286 -24.55 -7.44 29.10
CA ASP A 286 -23.97 -6.29 29.81
C ASP A 286 -24.97 -5.69 30.83
N ALA A 287 -26.27 -5.94 30.64
CA ALA A 287 -27.35 -5.49 31.51
C ALA A 287 -27.53 -6.33 32.78
N LYS A 288 -26.96 -7.54 32.84
CA LYS A 288 -27.16 -8.47 33.95
C LYS A 288 -26.80 -7.84 35.30
N GLY A 289 -27.80 -7.70 36.17
CA GLY A 289 -27.69 -7.12 37.51
C GLY A 289 -28.17 -5.66 37.64
N MET A 290 -28.61 -5.00 36.56
CA MET A 290 -29.24 -3.68 36.62
C MET A 290 -30.77 -3.72 36.58
N GLY A 291 -31.34 -4.73 35.91
CA GLY A 291 -32.79 -4.88 35.80
C GLY A 291 -33.46 -5.15 37.14
N THR A 292 -34.76 -4.86 37.19
CA THR A 292 -35.59 -5.11 38.37
C THR A 292 -36.08 -6.57 38.35
N SER A 293 -35.71 -7.35 39.36
CA SER A 293 -36.09 -8.76 39.46
C SER A 293 -37.35 -8.92 40.31
N PHE A 294 -38.30 -9.71 39.81
CA PHE A 294 -39.57 -10.04 40.45
C PHE A 294 -39.62 -11.52 40.78
N ASP A 295 -39.68 -11.85 42.08
CA ASP A 295 -39.74 -13.22 42.58
C ASP A 295 -41.14 -13.84 42.49
N THR A 296 -42.17 -13.01 42.23
CA THR A 296 -43.57 -13.45 42.13
C THR A 296 -44.20 -12.90 40.85
N LEU A 297 -45.08 -13.70 40.25
CA LEU A 297 -45.77 -13.33 39.00
C LEU A 297 -46.70 -12.14 39.19
N ASP A 298 -47.42 -12.07 40.31
CA ASP A 298 -48.38 -10.99 40.58
C ASP A 298 -47.68 -9.62 40.63
N ALA A 299 -46.52 -9.53 41.28
CA ALA A 299 -45.74 -8.30 41.35
C ALA A 299 -45.20 -7.87 39.97
N PHE A 300 -44.83 -8.84 39.13
CA PHE A 300 -44.41 -8.57 37.75
C PHE A 300 -45.59 -8.06 36.89
N LEU A 301 -46.75 -8.70 36.97
CA LEU A 301 -47.93 -8.31 36.20
C LEU A 301 -48.44 -6.92 36.62
N GLU A 302 -48.43 -6.62 37.92
CA GLU A 302 -48.78 -5.29 38.43
C GLU A 302 -47.83 -4.21 37.87
N TYR A 303 -46.53 -4.50 37.83
CA TYR A 303 -45.52 -3.56 37.31
C TYR A 303 -45.64 -3.31 35.80
N VAL A 304 -45.94 -4.36 35.03
CA VAL A 304 -46.05 -4.28 33.56
C VAL A 304 -47.39 -3.67 33.12
N ASP A 305 -48.44 -3.77 33.94
CA ASP A 305 -49.76 -3.19 33.71
C ASP A 305 -49.87 -1.73 34.20
N ASP A 306 -48.94 -1.24 35.04
CA ASP A 306 -48.92 0.14 35.54
C ASP A 306 -48.58 1.16 34.42
N PRO A 307 -49.52 2.03 34.01
CA PRO A 307 -49.33 3.00 32.94
C PRO A 307 -48.67 4.29 33.44
N SER A 308 -47.75 4.23 34.41
CA SER A 308 -47.18 5.42 35.09
C SER A 308 -46.35 6.36 34.19
N GLY A 309 -46.33 6.15 32.88
CA GLY A 309 -45.85 7.11 31.86
C GLY A 309 -46.96 7.61 30.94
N GLU A 310 -46.78 8.77 30.29
CA GLU A 310 -47.77 9.32 29.35
C GLU A 310 -48.02 8.34 28.18
N VAL A 311 -49.15 7.63 28.22
CA VAL A 311 -49.57 6.71 27.16
C VAL A 311 -50.06 7.52 25.96
N HIS A 312 -49.36 7.43 24.82
CA HIS A 312 -49.92 7.87 23.55
C HIS A 312 -50.92 6.83 23.04
N ALA A 313 -52.13 7.26 22.69
CA ALA A 313 -53.24 6.38 22.30
C ALA A 313 -52.99 5.52 21.04
N ASP A 314 -51.89 5.75 20.33
CA ASP A 314 -51.50 5.05 19.10
C ASP A 314 -50.41 3.98 19.31
N ASP A 315 -49.84 3.81 20.51
CA ASP A 315 -48.81 2.80 20.79
C ASP A 315 -49.45 1.42 21.04
N PHE A 316 -49.60 0.65 19.97
CA PHE A 316 -50.12 -0.72 20.02
C PHE A 316 -49.04 -1.69 20.51
N TYR A 317 -49.09 -2.06 21.80
CA TYR A 317 -48.31 -3.20 22.32
C TYR A 317 -49.11 -4.49 22.10
N PRO A 318 -48.64 -5.42 21.25
CA PRO A 318 -49.30 -6.72 21.07
C PRO A 318 -49.28 -7.50 22.38
N GLU A 319 -50.30 -8.34 22.60
CA GLU A 319 -50.25 -9.34 23.66
C GLU A 319 -49.11 -10.31 23.36
N GLU A 320 -48.24 -10.51 24.34
CA GLU A 320 -47.10 -11.41 24.24
C GLU A 320 -47.42 -12.68 25.02
N THR A 321 -47.35 -13.82 24.33
CA THR A 321 -47.51 -15.14 24.93
C THR A 321 -46.14 -15.79 24.99
N VAL A 322 -45.67 -16.07 26.21
CA VAL A 322 -44.40 -16.75 26.45
C VAL A 322 -44.68 -18.14 26.99
N GLU A 323 -44.18 -19.17 26.30
CA GLU A 323 -44.22 -20.55 26.75
C GLU A 323 -42.88 -20.90 27.40
N LEU A 324 -42.87 -21.13 28.71
CA LEU A 324 -41.67 -21.52 29.46
C LEU A 324 -41.61 -23.04 29.64
N GLY A 325 -40.40 -23.58 29.49
CA GLY A 325 -40.15 -25.01 29.33
C GLY A 325 -40.81 -25.91 30.37
N SER A 326 -41.22 -27.10 29.92
CA SER A 326 -41.72 -28.16 30.81
C SER A 326 -40.62 -28.67 31.73
N ASP A 327 -40.99 -29.02 32.97
CA ASP A 327 -40.10 -29.64 33.95
C ASP A 327 -39.36 -30.85 33.35
N PRO A 328 -38.01 -30.81 33.24
CA PRO A 328 -37.24 -31.88 32.61
C PRO A 328 -37.32 -33.21 33.37
N ASP A 329 -37.63 -33.18 34.67
CA ASP A 329 -37.78 -34.37 35.51
C ASP A 329 -39.24 -34.87 35.56
N ASN A 330 -40.19 -34.12 34.98
CA ASN A 330 -41.60 -34.50 34.91
C ASN A 330 -42.26 -34.07 33.58
N PRO A 331 -42.16 -34.89 32.52
CA PRO A 331 -42.69 -34.57 31.18
C PRO A 331 -44.22 -34.52 31.09
N SER A 332 -44.93 -34.80 32.19
CA SER A 332 -46.40 -34.70 32.27
C SER A 332 -46.89 -33.33 32.73
N LYS A 333 -45.98 -32.45 33.19
CA LYS A 333 -46.31 -31.10 33.66
C LYS A 333 -46.32 -30.14 32.45
N PRO A 334 -47.46 -29.49 32.14
CA PRO A 334 -47.54 -28.58 31.00
C PRO A 334 -46.57 -27.41 31.19
N ALA A 335 -46.00 -26.94 30.08
CA ALA A 335 -45.24 -25.70 30.01
C ALA A 335 -46.04 -24.55 30.64
N ALA A 336 -45.40 -23.72 31.46
CA ALA A 336 -46.06 -22.54 32.01
C ALA A 336 -46.24 -21.53 30.86
N VAL A 337 -47.48 -21.32 30.43
CA VAL A 337 -47.81 -20.34 29.39
C VAL A 337 -48.33 -19.08 30.05
N TYR A 338 -47.59 -17.99 29.90
CA TYR A 338 -47.99 -16.67 30.40
C TYR A 338 -48.43 -15.80 29.23
N THR A 339 -49.60 -15.18 29.35
CA THR A 339 -50.06 -14.15 28.41
C THR A 339 -50.17 -12.84 29.18
N TYR A 340 -49.40 -11.84 28.75
CA TYR A 340 -49.41 -10.52 29.36
C TYR A 340 -49.38 -9.44 28.30
N ARG A 341 -49.79 -8.23 28.69
CA ARG A 341 -49.75 -7.05 27.84
C ARG A 341 -48.90 -6.00 28.53
N ILE A 342 -47.86 -5.55 27.85
CA ILE A 342 -46.99 -4.49 28.36
C ILE A 342 -47.72 -3.15 28.17
N ARG A 343 -48.09 -2.50 29.29
CA ARG A 343 -48.66 -1.14 29.29
C ARG A 343 -47.69 -0.11 29.87
N ASN A 344 -46.72 -0.56 30.65
CA ASN A 344 -45.65 0.27 31.16
C ASN A 344 -44.65 0.60 30.05
N ILE A 345 -44.67 1.85 29.56
CA ILE A 345 -43.81 2.33 28.47
C ILE A 345 -42.32 2.33 28.81
N ASN A 346 -41.99 2.30 30.11
CA ASN A 346 -40.60 2.28 30.54
C ASN A 346 -39.96 0.90 30.34
N VAL A 347 -40.75 -0.16 30.18
CA VAL A 347 -40.25 -1.52 29.92
C VAL A 347 -39.65 -1.60 28.53
N TYR A 348 -38.38 -1.99 28.44
CA TYR A 348 -37.66 -2.18 27.19
C TYR A 348 -37.59 -3.66 26.79
N THR A 349 -37.20 -4.54 27.71
CA THR A 349 -37.11 -5.98 27.47
C THR A 349 -37.27 -6.76 28.78
N ILE A 350 -37.70 -8.01 28.67
CA ILE A 350 -37.94 -8.90 29.81
C ILE A 350 -37.07 -10.15 29.63
N GLU A 351 -36.31 -10.53 30.66
CA GLU A 351 -35.54 -11.77 30.71
C GLU A 351 -36.21 -12.73 31.69
N TRP A 352 -36.71 -13.85 31.17
CA TRP A 352 -37.27 -14.94 31.96
C TRP A 352 -36.15 -15.86 32.46
N ASN A 353 -36.31 -16.42 33.65
CA ASN A 353 -35.35 -17.38 34.19
C ASN A 353 -35.59 -18.77 33.60
N ASP A 354 -34.95 -19.07 32.48
CA ASP A 354 -35.05 -20.36 31.77
C ASP A 354 -34.59 -21.57 32.60
N LYS A 355 -33.89 -21.35 33.72
CA LYS A 355 -33.45 -22.42 34.63
C LYS A 355 -34.50 -22.80 35.67
N SER A 356 -35.56 -21.99 35.82
CA SER A 356 -36.65 -22.22 36.75
C SER A 356 -37.85 -22.82 36.01
N PRO A 357 -38.44 -23.93 36.51
CA PRO A 357 -39.63 -24.53 35.88
C PRO A 357 -40.81 -23.56 35.72
N ASP A 358 -40.88 -22.56 36.60
CA ASP A 358 -41.97 -21.59 36.64
C ASP A 358 -41.54 -20.22 36.06
N GLY A 359 -40.30 -20.10 35.57
CA GLY A 359 -39.78 -18.88 34.92
C GLY A 359 -39.29 -17.76 35.84
N LEU A 360 -39.42 -17.94 37.16
CA LEU A 360 -39.11 -16.94 38.19
C LEU A 360 -37.68 -17.09 38.74
N PRO A 361 -37.04 -16.00 39.20
CA PRO A 361 -37.50 -14.61 39.11
C PRO A 361 -37.41 -14.05 37.68
N VAL A 362 -38.36 -13.19 37.31
CA VAL A 362 -38.37 -12.48 36.03
C VAL A 362 -37.63 -11.17 36.19
N THR A 363 -36.73 -10.83 35.26
CA THR A 363 -36.00 -9.56 35.30
C THR A 363 -36.50 -8.63 34.21
N VAL A 364 -36.94 -7.43 34.59
CA VAL A 364 -37.41 -6.40 33.68
C VAL A 364 -36.36 -5.31 33.55
N TYR A 365 -36.02 -4.99 32.31
CA TYR A 365 -35.08 -3.93 31.95
C TYR A 365 -35.83 -2.73 31.42
N THR A 366 -35.57 -1.56 31.99
CA THR A 366 -36.19 -0.31 31.56
C THR A 366 -35.38 0.40 30.46
N HIS A 367 -35.99 1.36 29.79
CA HIS A 367 -35.31 2.24 28.83
C HIS A 367 -34.14 2.99 29.48
N ASP A 368 -34.30 3.44 30.73
CA ASP A 368 -33.26 4.11 31.50
C ASP A 368 -32.09 3.17 31.81
N ASP A 369 -32.37 1.91 32.19
CA ASP A 369 -31.33 0.90 32.41
C ASP A 369 -30.52 0.68 31.13
N MET A 370 -31.20 0.53 29.99
CA MET A 370 -30.57 0.33 28.70
C MET A 370 -29.76 1.55 28.25
N GLN A 371 -30.22 2.76 28.56
CA GLN A 371 -29.48 3.98 28.28
C GLN A 371 -28.20 4.08 29.14
N GLN A 372 -28.28 3.78 30.44
CA GLN A 372 -27.10 3.74 31.31
C GLN A 372 -26.08 2.69 30.86
N ILE A 373 -26.53 1.51 30.42
CA ILE A 373 -25.66 0.47 29.86
C ILE A 373 -25.01 0.94 28.57
N ALA A 374 -25.75 1.61 27.69
CA ALA A 374 -25.20 2.17 26.46
C ALA A 374 -24.12 3.22 26.75
N GLU A 375 -24.34 4.11 27.73
CA GLU A 375 -23.35 5.09 28.18
C GLU A 375 -22.12 4.42 28.80
N GLN A 376 -22.31 3.42 29.66
CA GLN A 376 -21.23 2.68 30.29
C GLN A 376 -20.42 1.86 29.27
N ARG A 377 -21.08 1.23 28.29
CA ARG A 377 -20.41 0.51 27.20
C ARG A 377 -19.60 1.46 26.33
N ASN A 378 -20.15 2.64 26.02
CA ASN A 378 -19.41 3.68 25.32
C ASN A 378 -18.19 4.17 26.11
N PHE A 379 -18.34 4.37 27.42
CA PHE A 379 -17.25 4.77 28.32
C PHE A 379 -16.16 3.69 28.40
N ASN A 380 -16.54 2.43 28.62
CA ASN A 380 -15.62 1.29 28.67
C ASN A 380 -14.91 1.08 27.34
N THR A 381 -15.63 1.24 26.23
CA THR A 381 -15.05 1.19 24.87
C THR A 381 -14.00 2.29 24.70
N ARG A 382 -14.27 3.52 25.13
CA ARG A 382 -13.30 4.63 25.09
C ARG A 382 -12.06 4.38 25.95
N ILE A 383 -12.22 3.88 27.18
CA ILE A 383 -11.09 3.53 28.06
C ILE A 383 -10.26 2.40 27.45
N SER A 384 -10.92 1.38 26.93
CA SER A 384 -10.28 0.25 26.28
C SER A 384 -9.46 0.72 25.07
N GLN A 385 -10.06 1.54 24.21
CA GLN A 385 -9.37 2.18 23.09
C GLN A 385 -8.16 3.01 23.53
N PHE A 386 -8.29 3.82 24.59
CA PHE A 386 -7.17 4.60 25.12
C PHE A 386 -6.04 3.72 25.66
N THR A 387 -6.39 2.65 26.38
CA THR A 387 -5.43 1.70 26.94
C THR A 387 -4.67 0.96 25.84
N TYR A 388 -5.35 0.57 24.76
CA TYR A 388 -4.69 -0.03 23.59
C TYR A 388 -3.78 0.96 22.87
N LEU A 389 -4.22 2.22 22.72
CA LEU A 389 -3.37 3.27 22.15
C LEU A 389 -2.09 3.43 22.97
N LEU A 390 -2.18 3.43 24.30
CA LEU A 390 -1.03 3.46 25.19
C LEU A 390 -0.11 2.24 24.97
N ILE A 391 -0.66 1.02 24.92
CA ILE A 391 0.12 -0.21 24.70
C ILE A 391 0.83 -0.19 23.34
N ILE A 392 0.15 0.26 22.27
CA ILE A 392 0.72 0.37 20.93
C ILE A 392 1.82 1.43 20.91
N VAL A 393 1.59 2.60 21.50
CA VAL A 393 2.61 3.66 21.61
C VAL A 393 3.84 3.16 22.37
N LEU A 394 3.64 2.45 23.48
CA LEU A 394 4.72 1.82 24.24
C LEU A 394 5.43 0.74 23.42
N GLY A 395 4.71 -0.06 22.65
CA GLY A 395 5.26 -1.06 21.74
C GLY A 395 6.10 -0.45 20.60
N ILE A 396 5.62 0.62 19.99
CA ILE A 396 6.35 1.40 18.97
C ILE A 396 7.58 2.04 19.59
N ALA A 397 7.46 2.65 20.78
CA ALA A 397 8.57 3.25 21.50
C ALA A 397 9.64 2.19 21.84
N ALA A 398 9.23 1.03 22.36
CA ALA A 398 10.12 -0.10 22.61
C ALA A 398 10.80 -0.58 21.33
N TRP A 399 10.08 -0.64 20.20
CA TRP A 399 10.65 -0.98 18.89
C TRP A 399 11.71 0.03 18.43
N PHE A 400 11.45 1.32 18.60
CA PHE A 400 12.44 2.38 18.32
C PHE A 400 13.67 2.26 19.22
N ILE A 401 13.48 1.99 20.50
CA ILE A 401 14.57 1.82 21.48
C ILE A 401 15.41 0.60 21.12
N VAL A 402 14.80 -0.56 20.87
CA VAL A 402 15.51 -1.79 20.46
C VAL A 402 16.25 -1.58 19.14
N GLY A 403 15.60 -0.98 18.15
CA GLY A 403 16.22 -0.66 16.86
C GLY A 403 17.32 0.39 16.93
N TRP A 404 17.28 1.29 17.92
CA TRP A 404 18.34 2.27 18.19
C TRP A 404 19.53 1.63 18.91
N VAL A 405 19.29 0.85 19.97
CA VAL A 405 20.33 0.12 20.71
C VAL A 405 21.08 -0.84 19.78
N TYR A 406 20.36 -1.52 18.89
CA TYR A 406 20.96 -2.45 17.94
C TYR A 406 21.82 -1.75 16.88
N ARG A 407 21.33 -0.65 16.29
CA ARG A 407 22.14 0.18 15.37
C ARG A 407 23.41 0.72 16.00
N ARG A 408 23.36 1.07 17.29
CA ARG A 408 24.51 1.55 18.05
C ARG A 408 25.56 0.47 18.33
N ARG A 409 25.16 -0.81 18.38
CA ARG A 409 26.07 -1.96 18.50
C ARG A 409 26.71 -2.37 17.18
N GLU A 410 26.08 -2.07 16.04
CA GLU A 410 26.60 -2.40 14.70
C GLU A 410 27.58 -1.33 14.17
N GLN A 411 27.58 -0.14 14.77
CA GLN A 411 28.56 0.94 14.51
C GLN A 411 29.79 0.90 15.44
N ARG A 412 29.82 0.00 16.42
CA ARG A 412 30.99 -0.31 17.25
C ARG A 412 31.56 -1.64 16.80
#